data_AF-A0A934H7Y4-F1
#
_entry.id   AF-A0A934H7Y4-F1
#
_cell.length_a   1.000
_cell.length_b   1.000
_cell.length_c   1.000
_cell.angle_alpha   90.00
_cell.angle_beta   90.00
_cell.angle_gamma   90.00
#
_symmetry.space_group_name_H-M   'P 1'
#
loop_
_entity.id
_entity.type
_entity.pdbx_description
1 polymer ?
#
loop_
_entity_poly.entity_id
_entity_poly.type
_entity_poly.pdbx_seq_one_letter_code
_entity_poly.pdbx_strand_id
1 'polypeptide(L)'
;MGKLGEILRQARQERGLSLAQAEEATRIRRKFLVALEEEDYATLPGSVYVKGFLRNYATYLGLDGEEVLRIYREAEAAAAAPAEVQAPPKLPRALPKVNFGWVMGTGLVLLFALGMLSLFRQYTSRTFPAPTPEIVTPTPVPPTATAVPTPTPLQEAFVPDLVGVDLAKAEVQLQQLGLKIEIVARKFDRAPAGTILAQTVPKDTRVKLGESISVTVSSGPAPQAELPPVPNLVNMPFGDAQARLNEAGYKFEKEDVPTDQVPPGTVMAQEPAAGARLARGSTVRLRVSVGDVLVIPDVFGMPVDSAWQIFRKLGFSSHLIYKDGQRRKNVGVHEQWLFDKTSPGDVISQTPLAGTLVKKAATPTTEIHLGYNAE
;
A
#
# COMPACT_ATOMS: atom_id res chain seq x y z
N MET A 1 5.51 31.51 8.26
CA MET A 1 5.91 30.08 8.20
C MET A 1 5.33 29.40 9.41
N GLY A 2 4.88 28.15 9.28
CA GLY A 2 4.45 27.39 10.45
C GLY A 2 5.65 26.85 11.23
N LYS A 3 5.36 26.33 12.43
CA LYS A 3 6.36 25.86 13.39
C LYS A 3 7.18 24.68 12.87
N LEU A 4 6.64 23.84 11.99
CA LEU A 4 7.29 22.62 11.51
C LEU A 4 8.31 22.92 10.41
N GLY A 5 7.97 23.77 9.45
CA GLY A 5 8.83 24.15 8.35
C GLY A 5 10.11 24.84 8.82
N GLU A 6 9.98 25.71 9.82
CA GLU A 6 11.11 26.37 10.48
C GLU A 6 12.06 25.37 11.15
N ILE A 7 11.52 24.38 11.87
CA ILE A 7 12.33 23.33 12.52
C ILE A 7 13.15 22.56 11.48
N LEU A 8 12.54 22.15 10.36
CA LEU A 8 13.22 21.40 9.30
C LEU A 8 14.30 22.25 8.63
N ARG A 9 13.98 23.51 8.31
CA ARG A 9 14.91 24.44 7.67
C ARG A 9 16.11 24.75 8.57
N GLN A 10 15.86 25.01 9.85
CA GLN A 10 16.90 25.30 10.82
C GLN A 10 17.82 24.09 11.03
N ALA A 11 17.25 22.90 11.23
CA ALA A 11 18.04 21.67 11.37
C ALA A 11 18.93 21.38 10.15
N ARG A 12 18.44 21.69 8.94
CA ARG A 12 19.25 21.61 7.72
C ARG A 12 20.39 22.63 7.72
N GLN A 13 20.08 23.89 8.03
CA GLN A 13 21.04 24.99 8.01
C GLN A 13 22.14 24.85 9.07
N GLU A 14 21.79 24.42 10.28
CA GLU A 14 22.75 24.14 11.37
C GLU A 14 23.75 23.05 11.00
N ARG A 15 23.32 22.10 10.16
CA ARG A 15 24.18 21.05 9.64
C ARG A 15 24.92 21.44 8.36
N GLY A 16 24.77 22.68 7.89
CA GLY A 16 25.42 23.19 6.68
C GLY A 16 24.98 22.47 5.40
N LEU A 17 23.80 21.84 5.40
CA LEU A 17 23.32 21.04 4.27
C LEU A 17 22.57 21.91 3.26
N SER A 18 22.91 21.76 1.99
CA SER A 18 22.13 22.31 0.89
C SER A 18 20.91 21.42 0.59
N LEU A 19 19.86 22.02 0.03
CA LEU A 19 18.68 21.25 -0.43
C LEU A 19 19.04 20.26 -1.55
N ALA A 20 20.09 20.51 -2.33
CA ALA A 20 20.59 19.58 -3.35
C ALA A 20 21.22 18.32 -2.71
N GLN A 21 21.98 18.48 -1.63
CA GLN A 21 22.52 17.34 -0.86
C GLN A 21 21.41 16.56 -0.16
N ALA A 22 20.40 17.24 0.35
CA ALA A 22 19.23 16.60 0.92
C ALA A 22 18.39 15.84 -0.13
N GLU A 23 18.27 16.38 -1.35
CA GLU A 23 17.60 15.72 -2.48
C GLU A 23 18.31 14.41 -2.86
N GLU A 24 19.64 14.43 -2.97
CA GLU A 24 20.43 13.24 -3.28
C GLU A 24 20.30 12.15 -2.19
N ALA A 25 20.40 12.55 -0.92
CA ALA A 25 20.40 11.60 0.19
C ALA A 25 19.01 11.00 0.47
N THR A 26 17.95 11.81 0.39
CA THR A 26 16.59 11.37 0.72
C THR A 26 15.85 10.82 -0.51
N ARG A 27 16.35 11.08 -1.72
CA ARG A 27 15.66 10.88 -3.00
C ARG A 27 14.33 11.61 -3.11
N ILE A 28 14.09 12.60 -2.25
CA ILE A 28 12.94 13.50 -2.32
C ILE A 28 13.37 14.67 -3.19
N ARG A 29 12.68 14.88 -4.31
CA ARG A 29 13.00 15.99 -5.21
C ARG A 29 13.08 17.31 -4.44
N ARG A 30 14.05 18.15 -4.75
CA ARG A 30 14.31 19.42 -4.04
C ARG A 30 13.08 20.31 -3.95
N LYS A 31 12.24 20.36 -4.99
CA LYS A 31 10.97 21.11 -4.97
C LYS A 31 10.03 20.68 -3.84
N PHE A 32 10.07 19.40 -3.47
CA PHE A 32 9.26 18.88 -2.36
C PHE A 32 9.92 19.14 -1.01
N LEU A 33 11.25 19.12 -0.92
CA LEU A 33 11.95 19.52 0.31
C LEU A 33 11.71 21.00 0.64
N VAL A 34 11.70 21.87 -0.38
CA VAL A 34 11.29 23.28 -0.25
C VAL A 34 9.86 23.37 0.26
N ALA A 35 8.93 22.62 -0.36
CA ALA A 35 7.53 22.60 0.07
C ALA A 35 7.34 22.13 1.52
N LEU A 36 8.17 21.21 2.03
CA LEU A 36 8.13 20.79 3.43
C LEU A 36 8.64 21.88 4.39
N GLU A 37 9.72 22.58 4.03
CA GLU A 37 10.28 23.69 4.83
C GLU A 37 9.39 24.94 4.82
N GLU A 38 8.57 25.11 3.79
CA GLU A 38 7.61 26.21 3.66
C GLU A 38 6.19 25.84 4.12
N GLU A 39 5.98 24.58 4.53
CA GLU A 39 4.68 23.97 4.87
C GLU A 39 3.64 24.07 3.75
N ASP A 40 4.10 24.10 2.51
CA ASP A 40 3.26 24.10 1.32
C ASP A 40 2.86 22.68 0.89
N TYR A 41 2.03 22.04 1.70
CA TYR A 41 1.62 20.65 1.44
C TYR A 41 0.74 20.49 0.19
N ALA A 42 0.18 21.58 -0.35
CA ALA A 42 -0.61 21.57 -1.57
C ALA A 42 0.22 21.23 -2.82
N THR A 43 1.52 21.52 -2.81
CA THR A 43 2.46 21.26 -3.92
C THR A 43 2.97 19.82 -3.94
N LEU A 44 2.63 19.02 -2.91
CA LEU A 44 3.03 17.62 -2.80
C LEU A 44 2.06 16.69 -3.57
N PRO A 45 2.51 15.53 -4.08
CA PRO A 45 1.72 14.62 -4.94
C PRO A 45 0.59 13.85 -4.19
N GLY A 46 0.00 14.43 -3.14
CA GLY A 46 -1.07 13.87 -2.31
C GLY A 46 -0.67 13.67 -0.84
N SER A 47 -1.65 13.76 0.08
CA SER A 47 -1.46 13.74 1.54
C SER A 47 -0.78 12.48 2.09
N VAL A 48 -0.88 11.35 1.38
CA VAL A 48 -0.23 10.08 1.74
C VAL A 48 1.30 10.19 1.64
N TYR A 49 1.82 10.98 0.69
CA TYR A 49 3.26 11.16 0.48
C TYR A 49 3.89 12.12 1.48
N VAL A 50 3.12 13.08 2.00
CA VAL A 50 3.59 14.12 2.94
C VAL A 50 4.19 13.49 4.20
N LYS A 51 3.47 12.54 4.80
CA LYS A 51 3.92 11.85 6.02
C LYS A 51 5.19 11.03 5.78
N GLY A 52 5.31 10.39 4.60
CA GLY A 52 6.50 9.65 4.21
C GLY A 52 7.72 10.57 4.02
N PHE A 53 7.53 11.71 3.35
CA PHE A 53 8.59 12.67 3.11
C PHE A 53 9.04 13.39 4.38
N LEU A 54 8.11 13.80 5.25
CA LEU A 54 8.42 14.39 6.55
C LEU A 54 9.27 13.44 7.41
N ARG A 55 8.89 12.16 7.49
CA ARG A 55 9.66 11.18 8.26
C ARG A 55 11.07 10.99 7.70
N ASN A 56 11.18 10.73 6.39
CA ASN A 56 12.48 10.50 5.75
C ASN A 56 13.40 11.73 5.87
N TYR A 57 12.86 12.92 5.62
CA TYR A 57 13.64 14.15 5.72
C TYR A 57 14.04 14.48 7.16
N ALA A 58 13.14 14.34 8.12
CA ALA A 58 13.45 14.51 9.55
C ALA A 58 14.56 13.57 10.02
N THR A 59 14.46 12.28 9.67
CA THR A 59 15.51 11.28 10.00
C THR A 59 16.85 11.66 9.37
N TYR A 60 16.86 12.08 8.10
CA TYR A 60 18.08 12.54 7.45
C TYR A 60 18.69 13.77 8.14
N LEU A 61 17.85 14.70 8.60
CA LEU A 61 18.25 15.89 9.36
C LEU A 61 18.65 15.60 10.82
N GLY A 62 18.48 14.37 11.30
CA GLY A 62 18.83 13.97 12.67
C GLY A 62 17.76 14.38 13.69
N LEU A 63 16.55 14.68 13.22
CA LEU A 63 15.37 14.96 14.04
C LEU A 63 14.59 13.66 14.30
N ASP A 64 13.80 13.66 15.38
CA ASP A 64 12.84 12.59 15.64
C ASP A 64 11.67 12.68 14.63
N GLY A 65 11.60 11.71 13.74
CA GLY A 65 10.58 11.65 12.70
C GLY A 65 9.14 11.50 13.24
N GLU A 66 8.95 10.86 14.40
CA GLU A 66 7.60 10.72 14.99
C GLU A 66 7.13 12.01 15.66
N GLU A 67 8.05 12.77 16.24
CA GLU A 67 7.78 14.11 16.78
C GLU A 67 7.37 15.09 15.66
N VAL A 68 8.12 15.10 14.55
CA VAL A 68 7.79 15.89 13.35
C VAL A 68 6.40 15.56 12.82
N LEU A 69 6.02 14.27 12.79
CA LEU A 69 4.69 13.84 12.36
C LEU A 69 3.58 14.21 13.36
N ARG A 70 3.88 14.28 14.66
CA ARG A 70 2.92 14.77 15.66
C ARG A 70 2.60 16.24 15.42
N ILE A 71 3.62 17.08 15.24
CA ILE A 71 3.46 18.52 14.94
C ILE A 71 2.64 18.71 13.65
N TYR A 72 2.93 17.93 12.61
CA TYR A 72 2.15 17.96 11.37
C TYR A 72 0.66 17.63 11.59
N ARG A 73 0.35 16.58 12.34
CA ARG A 73 -1.06 16.18 12.62
C ARG A 73 -1.80 17.23 13.44
N GLU A 74 -1.14 17.86 14.40
CA GLU A 74 -1.73 18.95 15.20
C GLU A 74 -2.04 20.16 14.32
N ALA A 75 -1.13 20.54 13.41
CA ALA A 75 -1.36 21.60 12.44
C ALA A 75 -2.50 21.26 11.46
N GLU A 76 -2.55 20.02 10.95
CA GLU A 76 -3.62 19.53 10.07
C GLU A 76 -5.00 19.54 10.76
N ALA A 77 -5.05 19.12 12.04
CA ALA A 77 -6.27 19.14 12.84
C ALA A 77 -6.73 20.57 13.18
N ALA A 78 -5.80 21.49 13.48
CA ALA A 78 -6.11 22.89 13.72
C ALA A 78 -6.63 23.59 12.45
N ALA A 79 -6.08 23.25 11.29
CA ALA A 79 -6.55 23.76 9.99
C ALA A 79 -7.91 23.16 9.57
N ALA A 80 -8.26 21.96 10.07
CA ALA A 80 -9.52 21.29 9.78
C ALA A 80 -10.67 21.68 10.74
N ALA A 81 -10.41 22.45 11.80
CA ALA A 81 -11.45 22.94 12.70
C ALA A 81 -12.29 24.03 11.98
N PRO A 82 -13.64 23.92 11.92
CA PRO A 82 -14.46 24.93 11.26
C PRO A 82 -14.37 26.28 11.97
N ALA A 83 -14.11 27.35 11.22
CA ALA A 83 -14.30 28.71 11.69
C ALA A 83 -15.74 28.90 12.20
N GLU A 84 -15.88 29.44 13.39
CA GLU A 84 -17.15 29.65 14.09
C GLU A 84 -18.03 30.66 13.34
N VAL A 85 -18.92 30.16 12.49
CA VAL A 85 -19.98 30.92 11.83
C VAL A 85 -21.21 30.91 12.74
N GLN A 86 -21.64 32.09 13.19
CA GLN A 86 -22.94 32.27 13.86
C GLN A 86 -24.06 31.73 12.96
N ALA A 87 -24.82 30.77 13.48
CA ALA A 87 -25.86 30.09 12.72
C ALA A 87 -27.07 31.01 12.45
N PRO A 88 -27.65 31.02 11.23
CA PRO A 88 -28.97 31.59 11.00
C PRO A 88 -30.06 30.79 11.74
N PRO A 89 -31.23 31.38 12.08
CA PRO A 89 -32.24 30.73 12.90
C PRO A 89 -32.79 29.48 12.20
N LYS A 90 -32.86 28.38 12.94
CA LYS A 90 -33.31 27.07 12.45
C LYS A 90 -34.81 27.13 12.11
N LEU A 91 -35.16 26.97 10.83
CA LEU A 91 -36.51 26.57 10.43
C LEU A 91 -36.78 25.13 10.94
N PRO A 92 -37.98 24.83 11.47
CA PRO A 92 -38.29 23.50 12.00
C PRO A 92 -38.25 22.46 10.89
N ARG A 93 -37.47 21.39 11.11
CA ARG A 93 -37.30 20.24 10.20
C ARG A 93 -38.61 19.46 10.07
N ALA A 94 -39.01 19.17 8.84
CA ALA A 94 -40.02 18.17 8.53
C ALA A 94 -39.57 16.77 9.00
N LEU A 95 -40.52 15.98 9.54
CA LEU A 95 -40.27 14.64 10.09
C LEU A 95 -39.85 13.63 8.99
N PRO A 96 -38.92 12.71 9.26
CA PRO A 96 -38.50 11.70 8.31
C PRO A 96 -39.52 10.55 8.20
N LYS A 97 -39.75 10.04 6.98
CA LYS A 97 -40.54 8.83 6.72
C LYS A 97 -39.73 7.60 7.14
N VAL A 98 -40.30 6.80 8.05
CA VAL A 98 -39.68 5.60 8.62
C VAL A 98 -40.05 4.37 7.77
N ASN A 99 -39.06 3.65 7.25
CA ASN A 99 -39.27 2.41 6.49
C ASN A 99 -39.44 1.21 7.45
N PHE A 100 -40.65 0.67 7.50
CA PHE A 100 -41.12 -0.35 8.44
C PHE A 100 -40.43 -1.74 8.33
N GLY A 101 -39.74 -2.02 7.21
CA GLY A 101 -39.12 -3.33 6.95
C GLY A 101 -37.90 -3.67 7.81
N TRP A 102 -37.18 -2.68 8.34
CA TRP A 102 -35.95 -2.90 9.12
C TRP A 102 -36.20 -3.22 10.60
N VAL A 103 -37.35 -2.80 11.16
CA VAL A 103 -37.67 -2.98 12.58
C VAL A 103 -38.05 -4.43 12.91
N MET A 104 -38.60 -5.17 11.93
CA MET A 104 -38.98 -6.58 12.12
C MET A 104 -37.78 -7.55 12.09
N GLY A 105 -36.73 -7.23 11.35
CA GLY A 105 -35.55 -8.11 11.19
C GLY A 105 -34.66 -8.17 12.43
N THR A 106 -34.49 -7.05 13.14
CA THR A 106 -33.63 -6.97 14.33
C THR A 106 -34.23 -7.68 15.54
N GLY A 107 -35.57 -7.73 15.65
CA GLY A 107 -36.25 -8.45 16.74
C GLY A 107 -36.09 -9.98 16.67
N LEU A 108 -36.10 -10.54 15.45
CA LEU A 108 -35.97 -11.97 15.21
C LEU A 108 -34.55 -12.49 15.51
N VAL A 109 -33.52 -11.69 15.20
CA VAL A 109 -32.12 -12.02 15.51
C VAL A 109 -31.86 -12.00 17.02
N LEU A 110 -32.45 -11.06 17.76
CA LEU A 110 -32.35 -10.99 19.21
C LEU A 110 -33.06 -12.17 19.89
N LEU A 111 -34.23 -12.58 19.41
CA LEU A 111 -34.94 -13.76 19.92
C LEU A 111 -34.18 -15.06 19.64
N PHE A 112 -33.53 -15.18 18.48
CA PHE A 112 -32.71 -16.34 18.15
C PHE A 112 -31.44 -16.42 19.01
N ALA A 113 -30.78 -15.29 19.25
CA ALA A 113 -29.61 -15.20 20.13
C ALA A 113 -29.96 -15.54 21.60
N LEU A 114 -31.11 -15.06 22.08
CA LEU A 114 -31.62 -15.40 23.43
C LEU A 114 -32.01 -16.88 23.55
N GLY A 115 -32.57 -17.47 22.49
CA GLY A 115 -32.87 -18.91 22.42
C GLY A 115 -31.62 -19.79 22.44
N MET A 116 -30.59 -19.42 21.67
CA MET A 116 -29.29 -20.09 21.68
C MET A 116 -28.58 -20.01 23.05
N LEU A 117 -28.68 -18.87 23.73
CA LEU A 117 -28.10 -18.68 25.06
C LEU A 117 -28.81 -19.55 26.13
N SER A 118 -30.12 -19.75 25.99
CA SER A 118 -30.91 -20.65 26.85
C SER A 118 -30.51 -22.13 26.64
N LEU A 119 -30.37 -22.56 25.38
CA LEU A 119 -29.92 -23.92 25.04
C LEU A 119 -28.48 -24.20 25.48
N PHE A 120 -27.59 -23.20 25.40
CA PHE A 120 -26.20 -23.31 25.84
C PHE A 120 -26.09 -23.51 27.36
N ARG A 121 -26.91 -22.79 28.15
CA ARG A 121 -27.00 -23.02 29.60
C ARG A 121 -27.48 -24.43 29.96
N GLN A 122 -28.42 -24.97 29.18
CA GLN A 122 -28.98 -26.31 29.42
C GLN A 122 -27.98 -27.43 29.07
N TYR A 123 -27.08 -27.21 28.12
CA TYR A 123 -26.05 -28.17 27.73
C TYR A 123 -24.89 -28.27 28.74
N THR A 124 -24.52 -27.17 29.39
CA THR A 124 -23.45 -27.16 30.41
C THR A 124 -23.88 -27.71 31.78
N SER A 125 -25.15 -28.11 31.95
CA SER A 125 -25.69 -28.65 33.20
C SER A 125 -25.72 -30.19 33.25
N ARG A 126 -24.74 -30.87 32.63
CA ARG A 126 -24.48 -32.28 32.93
C ARG A 126 -23.38 -32.36 33.97
N THR A 127 -23.84 -32.37 35.22
CA THR A 127 -23.07 -32.67 36.42
C THR A 127 -22.32 -33.99 36.28
N PHE A 128 -20.99 -33.94 36.21
CA PHE A 128 -20.16 -35.07 36.62
C PHE A 128 -20.23 -35.16 38.15
N PRO A 129 -20.56 -36.32 38.75
CA PRO A 129 -20.48 -36.48 40.19
C PRO A 129 -19.02 -36.35 40.64
N ALA A 130 -18.80 -35.52 41.66
CA ALA A 130 -17.50 -35.36 42.30
C ALA A 130 -17.06 -36.68 42.96
N PRO A 131 -15.76 -37.04 42.90
CA PRO A 131 -15.24 -38.13 43.72
C PRO A 131 -15.30 -37.71 45.20
N THR A 132 -15.86 -38.59 46.02
CA THR A 132 -15.96 -38.48 47.48
C THR A 132 -14.56 -38.38 48.11
N PRO A 133 -14.32 -37.49 49.10
CA PRO A 133 -13.07 -37.47 49.83
C PRO A 133 -13.05 -38.64 50.83
N GLU A 134 -12.24 -39.65 50.55
CA GLU A 134 -11.89 -40.68 51.54
C GLU A 134 -11.05 -40.02 52.64
N ILE A 135 -11.57 -40.07 53.87
CA ILE A 135 -10.90 -39.59 55.07
C ILE A 135 -9.76 -40.57 55.39
N VAL A 136 -8.51 -40.12 55.20
CA VAL A 136 -7.32 -40.89 55.58
C VAL A 136 -6.93 -40.52 57.01
N THR A 137 -7.19 -41.42 57.95
CA THR A 137 -6.59 -41.43 59.30
C THR A 137 -5.08 -41.66 59.21
N PRO A 138 -4.24 -40.99 60.02
CA PRO A 138 -2.84 -41.38 60.13
C PRO A 138 -2.72 -42.56 61.10
N THR A 139 -2.11 -43.66 60.66
CA THR A 139 -1.72 -44.80 61.51
C THR A 139 -0.38 -45.34 60.96
N PRO A 140 0.53 -45.81 61.83
CA PRO A 140 1.96 -45.60 61.67
C PRO A 140 2.63 -46.63 60.78
N VAL A 141 3.82 -46.23 60.32
CA VAL A 141 4.79 -47.04 59.57
C VAL A 141 5.06 -48.39 60.25
N PRO A 142 5.15 -49.47 59.47
CA PRO A 142 6.14 -50.51 59.68
C PRO A 142 7.12 -50.57 58.49
N PRO A 143 8.40 -50.90 58.73
CA PRO A 143 9.40 -50.96 57.69
C PRO A 143 9.32 -52.32 57.00
N THR A 144 9.23 -52.37 55.68
CA THR A 144 9.78 -53.49 54.89
C THR A 144 9.95 -53.03 53.45
N ALA A 145 11.20 -53.12 53.00
CA ALA A 145 11.61 -52.93 51.63
C ALA A 145 10.92 -53.94 50.71
N THR A 146 10.29 -53.45 49.64
CA THR A 146 10.11 -54.21 48.41
C THR A 146 10.34 -53.25 47.26
N ALA A 147 11.35 -53.57 46.44
CA ALA A 147 11.82 -52.79 45.33
C ALA A 147 10.69 -52.38 44.38
N VAL A 148 10.52 -51.08 44.17
CA VAL A 148 9.84 -50.53 43.01
C VAL A 148 10.73 -50.88 41.80
N PRO A 149 10.25 -51.58 40.76
CA PRO A 149 11.01 -51.65 39.53
C PRO A 149 11.12 -50.22 39.00
N THR A 150 12.35 -49.72 38.96
CA THR A 150 12.76 -48.55 38.19
C THR A 150 12.03 -48.58 36.84
N PRO A 151 11.23 -47.57 36.44
CA PRO A 151 10.76 -47.52 35.08
C PRO A 151 12.00 -47.48 34.19
N THR A 152 12.16 -48.49 33.36
CA THR A 152 13.18 -48.52 32.31
C THR A 152 13.14 -47.15 31.62
N PRO A 153 14.24 -46.37 31.59
CA PRO A 153 14.23 -45.10 30.92
C PRO A 153 13.88 -45.35 29.46
N LEU A 154 12.73 -44.83 29.03
CA LEU A 154 12.41 -44.77 27.60
C LEU A 154 13.53 -43.93 26.98
N GLN A 155 14.30 -44.53 26.07
CA GLN A 155 15.33 -43.77 25.35
C GLN A 155 14.63 -42.65 24.58
N GLU A 156 14.95 -41.42 24.95
CA GLU A 156 14.42 -40.19 24.34
C GLU A 156 15.54 -39.53 23.52
N ALA A 157 15.17 -38.95 22.38
CA ALA A 157 16.07 -38.17 21.54
C ALA A 157 15.48 -36.78 21.28
N PHE A 158 16.34 -35.79 21.06
CA PHE A 158 15.92 -34.45 20.69
C PHE A 158 15.75 -34.34 19.18
N VAL A 159 14.65 -33.73 18.75
CA VAL A 159 14.41 -33.46 17.32
C VAL A 159 15.32 -32.30 16.86
N PRO A 160 16.17 -32.52 15.84
CA PRO A 160 16.99 -31.46 15.29
C PRO A 160 16.17 -30.44 14.47
N ASP A 161 16.78 -29.32 14.11
CA ASP A 161 16.22 -28.37 13.15
C ASP A 161 16.48 -28.87 11.73
N LEU A 162 15.42 -29.31 11.06
CA LEU A 162 15.46 -29.85 9.70
C LEU A 162 15.03 -28.80 8.67
N VAL A 163 14.49 -27.66 9.07
CA VAL A 163 14.00 -26.64 8.14
C VAL A 163 15.18 -26.03 7.37
N GLY A 164 15.08 -25.99 6.04
CA GLY A 164 16.16 -25.54 5.16
C GLY A 164 17.26 -26.58 4.91
N VAL A 165 17.20 -27.75 5.55
CA VAL A 165 18.14 -28.85 5.33
C VAL A 165 17.71 -29.67 4.11
N ASP A 166 18.69 -30.20 3.39
CA ASP A 166 18.47 -31.17 2.31
C ASP A 166 17.93 -32.49 2.86
N LEU A 167 16.93 -33.07 2.20
CA LEU A 167 16.25 -34.29 2.63
C LEU A 167 17.22 -35.45 2.91
N ALA A 168 18.23 -35.67 2.06
CA ALA A 168 19.17 -36.77 2.24
C ALA A 168 20.05 -36.56 3.49
N LYS A 169 20.45 -35.31 3.76
CA LYS A 169 21.21 -34.96 4.97
C LYS A 169 20.36 -35.11 6.23
N ALA A 170 19.10 -34.66 6.17
CA ALA A 170 18.15 -34.77 7.26
C ALA A 170 17.86 -36.23 7.64
N GLU A 171 17.72 -37.11 6.64
CA GLU A 171 17.52 -38.54 6.86
C GLU A 171 18.70 -39.19 7.59
N VAL A 172 19.94 -38.89 7.17
CA VAL A 172 21.15 -39.36 7.86
C VAL A 172 21.22 -38.84 9.29
N GLN A 173 20.91 -37.56 9.49
CA GLN A 173 20.95 -36.93 10.82
C GLN A 173 19.91 -37.55 11.77
N LEU A 174 18.70 -37.82 11.31
CA LEU A 174 17.67 -38.48 12.11
C LEU A 174 18.01 -39.95 12.37
N GLN A 175 18.58 -40.66 11.38
CA GLN A 175 18.98 -42.05 11.53
C GLN A 175 20.07 -42.23 12.61
N GLN A 176 21.02 -41.30 12.70
CA GLN A 176 22.04 -41.27 13.77
C GLN A 176 21.43 -41.08 15.17
N LEU A 177 20.27 -40.43 15.26
CA LEU A 177 19.52 -40.22 16.49
C LEU A 177 18.49 -41.33 16.77
N GLY A 178 18.44 -42.36 15.91
CA GLY A 178 17.44 -43.43 16.00
C GLY A 178 16.02 -42.97 15.68
N LEU A 179 15.85 -41.84 15.00
CA LEU A 179 14.56 -41.30 14.57
C LEU A 179 14.32 -41.61 13.08
N LYS A 180 13.05 -41.61 12.68
CA LYS A 180 12.65 -41.83 11.29
C LYS A 180 12.15 -40.52 10.69
N ILE A 181 12.23 -40.40 9.37
CA ILE A 181 11.64 -39.28 8.63
C ILE A 181 10.42 -39.75 7.85
N GLU A 182 9.36 -38.93 7.84
CA GLU A 182 8.16 -39.20 7.06
C GLU A 182 7.82 -37.98 6.21
N ILE A 183 7.64 -38.15 4.90
CA ILE A 183 7.29 -37.05 4.00
C ILE A 183 5.77 -36.99 3.86
N VAL A 184 5.14 -36.03 4.53
CA VAL A 184 3.67 -35.88 4.51
C VAL A 184 3.17 -35.06 3.33
N ALA A 185 4.02 -34.20 2.76
CA ALA A 185 3.67 -33.38 1.61
C ALA A 185 4.90 -32.96 0.80
N ARG A 186 4.68 -32.73 -0.49
CA ARG A 186 5.62 -32.03 -1.37
C ARG A 186 4.93 -30.80 -1.97
N LYS A 187 5.61 -29.65 -1.96
CA LYS A 187 5.06 -28.38 -2.48
C LYS A 187 6.09 -27.68 -3.35
N PHE A 188 5.65 -26.99 -4.41
CA PHE A 188 6.53 -26.09 -5.13
C PHE A 188 6.87 -24.89 -4.24
N ASP A 189 8.15 -24.56 -4.19
CA ASP A 189 8.69 -23.46 -3.41
C ASP A 189 9.88 -22.84 -4.15
N ARG A 190 10.37 -21.69 -3.72
CA ARG A 190 11.58 -21.08 -4.29
C ARG A 190 12.84 -21.88 -3.90
N ALA A 191 12.79 -22.59 -2.77
CA ALA A 191 13.86 -23.47 -2.33
C ALA A 191 14.11 -24.60 -3.35
N PRO A 192 15.37 -25.04 -3.52
CA PRO A 192 15.70 -26.18 -4.39
C PRO A 192 14.88 -27.43 -4.06
N ALA A 193 14.63 -28.24 -5.08
CA ALA A 193 13.97 -29.53 -4.90
C ALA A 193 14.76 -30.39 -3.89
N GLY A 194 14.05 -30.98 -2.93
CA GLY A 194 14.66 -31.76 -1.83
C GLY A 194 14.89 -30.98 -0.54
N THR A 195 14.72 -29.66 -0.52
CA THR A 195 14.84 -28.86 0.71
C THR A 195 13.62 -29.03 1.61
N ILE A 196 13.79 -29.26 2.91
CA ILE A 196 12.68 -29.33 3.88
C ILE A 196 12.15 -27.91 4.16
N LEU A 197 10.84 -27.71 3.96
CA LEU A 197 10.14 -26.44 4.14
C LEU A 197 9.56 -26.28 5.55
N ALA A 198 9.13 -27.39 6.14
CA ALA A 198 8.54 -27.42 7.47
C ALA A 198 8.69 -28.81 8.09
N GLN A 199 8.78 -28.85 9.41
CA GLN A 199 8.67 -30.05 10.22
C GLN A 199 7.48 -29.91 11.17
N THR A 200 6.75 -31.00 11.40
CA THR A 200 5.58 -30.99 12.30
C THR A 200 6.00 -30.94 13.76
N VAL A 201 7.06 -31.69 14.13
CA VAL A 201 7.62 -31.67 15.49
C VAL A 201 8.67 -30.56 15.57
N PRO A 202 8.54 -29.55 16.44
CA PRO A 202 9.51 -28.47 16.54
C PRO A 202 10.90 -28.95 16.94
N LYS A 203 11.93 -28.18 16.59
CA LYS A 203 13.30 -28.43 17.05
C LYS A 203 13.38 -28.46 18.58
N ASP A 204 14.37 -29.17 19.09
CA ASP A 204 14.66 -29.35 20.52
C ASP A 204 13.52 -30.01 21.33
N THR A 205 12.53 -30.59 20.65
CA THR A 205 11.46 -31.39 21.28
C THR A 205 11.98 -32.79 21.61
N ARG A 206 11.63 -33.33 22.79
CA ARG A 206 11.94 -34.72 23.15
C ARG A 206 10.90 -35.66 22.56
N VAL A 207 11.38 -36.67 21.83
CA VAL A 207 10.57 -37.71 21.22
C VAL A 207 11.13 -39.09 21.57
N LYS A 208 10.30 -40.12 21.46
CA LYS A 208 10.74 -41.49 21.74
C LYS A 208 11.69 -41.96 20.65
N LEU A 209 12.68 -42.78 21.00
CA LEU A 209 13.53 -43.43 20.01
C LEU A 209 12.64 -44.23 19.02
N GLY A 210 12.90 -44.08 17.73
CA GLY A 210 12.14 -44.69 16.64
C GLY A 210 10.92 -43.90 16.16
N GLU A 211 10.64 -42.74 16.74
CA GLU A 211 9.54 -41.87 16.31
C GLU A 211 9.78 -41.26 14.93
N SER A 212 8.71 -41.11 14.15
CA SER A 212 8.75 -40.55 12.79
C SER A 212 8.50 -39.05 12.83
N ILE A 213 9.44 -38.27 12.31
CA ILE A 213 9.31 -36.83 12.16
C ILE A 213 8.72 -36.52 10.78
N SER A 214 7.48 -36.04 10.78
CA SER A 214 6.79 -35.62 9.57
C SER A 214 7.35 -34.30 9.03
N VAL A 215 7.67 -34.27 7.74
CA VAL A 215 8.22 -33.10 7.04
C VAL A 215 7.48 -32.78 5.75
N THR A 216 7.45 -31.50 5.38
CA THR A 216 7.06 -31.01 4.06
C THR A 216 8.30 -30.67 3.26
N VAL A 217 8.41 -31.17 2.03
CA VAL A 217 9.61 -31.02 1.19
C VAL A 217 9.31 -30.15 -0.04
N SER A 218 10.27 -29.34 -0.45
CA SER A 218 10.22 -28.58 -1.69
C SER A 218 10.34 -29.50 -2.91
N SER A 219 9.44 -29.32 -3.87
CA SER A 219 9.55 -29.88 -5.23
C SER A 219 10.39 -29.01 -6.16
N GLY A 220 10.98 -27.92 -5.66
CA GLY A 220 11.63 -26.89 -6.45
C GLY A 220 10.66 -25.81 -6.94
N PRO A 221 11.14 -24.84 -7.72
CA PRO A 221 10.29 -23.84 -8.34
C PRO A 221 9.21 -24.50 -9.21
N ALA A 222 7.99 -23.96 -9.20
CA ALA A 222 6.91 -24.47 -10.03
C ALA A 222 7.36 -24.52 -11.50
N PRO A 223 7.18 -25.65 -12.21
CA PRO A 223 7.54 -25.77 -13.61
C PRO A 223 6.83 -24.67 -14.38
N GLN A 224 7.59 -23.84 -15.11
CA GLN A 224 7.00 -22.78 -15.92
C GLN A 224 5.95 -23.36 -16.88
N ALA A 225 6.09 -24.61 -17.33
CA ALA A 225 5.13 -25.30 -18.20
C ALA A 225 3.71 -25.46 -17.63
N GLU A 226 3.55 -25.49 -16.30
CA GLU A 226 2.25 -25.60 -15.64
C GLU A 226 1.54 -24.24 -15.48
N LEU A 227 2.27 -23.14 -15.64
CA LEU A 227 1.70 -21.80 -15.57
C LEU A 227 0.95 -21.46 -16.87
N PRO A 228 -0.22 -20.80 -16.78
CA PRO A 228 -0.94 -20.36 -17.97
C PRO A 228 -0.07 -19.38 -18.77
N PRO A 229 -0.16 -19.40 -20.12
CA PRO A 229 0.50 -18.42 -20.95
C PRO A 229 -0.21 -17.07 -20.88
N VAL A 230 0.54 -15.99 -21.05
CA VAL A 230 0.01 -14.64 -21.24
C VAL A 230 -0.54 -14.54 -22.66
N PRO A 231 -1.80 -14.10 -22.85
CA PRO A 231 -2.38 -13.95 -24.18
C PRO A 231 -1.61 -12.92 -25.02
N ASN A 232 -1.73 -13.03 -26.35
CA ASN A 232 -1.30 -11.97 -27.25
C ASN A 232 -2.38 -10.89 -27.34
N LEU A 233 -1.98 -9.66 -27.06
CA LEU A 233 -2.83 -8.46 -26.96
C LEU A 233 -2.35 -7.34 -27.90
N VAL A 234 -1.16 -7.49 -28.49
CA VAL A 234 -0.60 -6.49 -29.41
C VAL A 234 -1.49 -6.38 -30.64
N ASN A 235 -1.70 -5.16 -31.12
CA ASN A 235 -2.61 -4.79 -32.22
C ASN A 235 -4.11 -5.00 -31.92
N MET A 236 -4.50 -5.33 -30.68
CA MET A 236 -5.90 -5.39 -30.29
C MET A 236 -6.38 -4.04 -29.74
N PRO A 237 -7.68 -3.71 -29.88
CA PRO A 237 -8.30 -2.64 -29.11
C PRO A 237 -8.12 -2.88 -27.61
N PHE A 238 -7.86 -1.81 -26.85
CA PHE A 238 -7.63 -1.90 -25.41
C PHE A 238 -8.80 -2.56 -24.65
N GLY A 239 -10.05 -2.29 -25.07
CA GLY A 239 -11.24 -2.91 -24.46
C GLY A 239 -11.21 -4.44 -24.58
N ASP A 240 -10.88 -4.96 -25.76
CA ASP A 240 -10.79 -6.39 -26.02
C ASP A 240 -9.60 -7.02 -25.28
N ALA A 241 -8.46 -6.30 -25.25
CA ALA A 241 -7.29 -6.74 -24.51
C ALA A 241 -7.55 -6.86 -23.00
N GLN A 242 -8.26 -5.89 -22.42
CA GLN A 242 -8.68 -5.90 -21.03
C GLN A 242 -9.61 -7.10 -20.73
N ALA A 243 -10.61 -7.35 -21.59
CA ALA A 243 -11.50 -8.49 -21.42
C ALA A 243 -10.72 -9.82 -21.44
N ARG A 244 -9.77 -9.96 -22.38
CA ARG A 244 -8.95 -11.16 -22.53
C ARG A 244 -8.02 -11.41 -21.35
N LEU A 245 -7.44 -10.35 -20.77
CA LEU A 245 -6.63 -10.48 -19.56
C LEU A 245 -7.47 -10.90 -18.35
N ASN A 246 -8.65 -10.30 -18.18
CA ASN A 246 -9.56 -10.64 -17.10
C ASN A 246 -10.03 -12.10 -17.19
N GLU A 247 -10.39 -12.57 -18.38
CA GLU A 247 -10.77 -13.97 -18.64
C GLU A 247 -9.62 -14.94 -18.35
N ALA A 248 -8.40 -14.58 -18.72
CA ALA A 248 -7.19 -15.34 -18.41
C ALA A 248 -6.76 -15.25 -16.92
N GLY A 249 -7.44 -14.42 -16.12
CA GLY A 249 -7.19 -14.24 -14.70
C GLY A 249 -5.96 -13.39 -14.39
N TYR A 250 -5.55 -12.50 -15.30
CA TYR A 250 -4.46 -11.54 -15.10
C TYR A 250 -4.97 -10.15 -14.76
N LYS A 251 -4.17 -9.38 -14.04
CA LYS A 251 -4.35 -7.94 -13.83
C LYS A 251 -3.62 -7.17 -14.93
N PHE A 252 -3.89 -5.88 -15.05
CA PHE A 252 -3.17 -5.03 -16.01
C PHE A 252 -2.87 -3.64 -15.49
N GLU A 253 -1.81 -3.06 -16.04
CA GLU A 253 -1.47 -1.64 -15.95
C GLU A 253 -1.52 -1.04 -17.34
N LYS A 254 -2.12 0.15 -17.49
CA LYS A 254 -2.22 0.85 -18.77
C LYS A 254 -1.29 2.06 -18.77
N GLU A 255 -0.47 2.18 -19.80
CA GLU A 255 0.36 3.34 -20.09
C GLU A 255 -0.09 3.94 -21.44
N ASP A 256 -0.49 5.20 -21.43
CA ASP A 256 -0.91 5.91 -22.64
C ASP A 256 0.30 6.50 -23.36
N VAL A 257 0.43 6.21 -24.65
CA VAL A 257 1.58 6.59 -25.49
C VAL A 257 1.09 7.44 -26.67
N PRO A 258 1.48 8.73 -26.74
CA PRO A 258 1.22 9.56 -27.91
C PRO A 258 2.03 9.07 -29.12
N THR A 259 1.34 8.75 -30.22
CA THR A 259 1.98 8.30 -31.47
C THR A 259 1.02 8.41 -32.65
N ASP A 260 1.56 8.75 -33.82
CA ASP A 260 0.87 8.75 -35.11
C ASP A 260 0.95 7.40 -35.85
N GLN A 261 1.79 6.47 -35.38
CA GLN A 261 2.08 5.21 -36.07
C GLN A 261 1.02 4.14 -35.85
N VAL A 262 0.29 4.22 -34.72
CA VAL A 262 -0.69 3.21 -34.32
C VAL A 262 -2.03 3.88 -34.04
N PRO A 263 -3.17 3.35 -34.53
CA PRO A 263 -4.48 3.93 -34.30
C PRO A 263 -4.79 4.13 -32.81
N PRO A 264 -5.45 5.23 -32.42
CA PRO A 264 -5.80 5.50 -31.03
C PRO A 264 -6.67 4.38 -30.45
N GLY A 265 -6.42 4.02 -29.19
CA GLY A 265 -7.09 2.94 -28.47
C GLY A 265 -6.52 1.54 -28.73
N THR A 266 -5.47 1.41 -29.54
CA THR A 266 -4.84 0.12 -29.88
C THR A 266 -3.64 -0.16 -28.98
N VAL A 267 -3.50 -1.41 -28.51
CA VAL A 267 -2.34 -1.86 -27.74
C VAL A 267 -1.12 -1.97 -28.67
N MET A 268 -0.11 -1.16 -28.40
CA MET A 268 1.15 -1.12 -29.14
C MET A 268 2.14 -2.17 -28.65
N ALA A 269 2.17 -2.40 -27.34
CA ALA A 269 3.09 -3.33 -26.71
C ALA A 269 2.50 -3.87 -25.41
N GLN A 270 2.93 -5.07 -25.05
CA GLN A 270 2.63 -5.69 -23.78
C GLN A 270 3.92 -6.17 -23.12
N GLU A 271 3.93 -6.15 -21.79
CA GLU A 271 4.99 -6.75 -21.00
C GLU A 271 4.39 -7.43 -19.75
N PRO A 272 4.66 -8.72 -19.51
CA PRO A 272 5.50 -9.64 -20.29
C PRO A 272 4.97 -9.97 -21.71
N ALA A 273 5.88 -10.42 -22.57
CA ALA A 273 5.56 -10.77 -23.96
C ALA A 273 4.55 -11.91 -24.06
N ALA A 274 3.85 -11.98 -25.19
CA ALA A 274 2.87 -13.04 -25.44
C ALA A 274 3.52 -14.43 -25.32
N GLY A 275 2.81 -15.36 -24.69
CA GLY A 275 3.30 -16.72 -24.43
C GLY A 275 4.22 -16.85 -23.21
N ALA A 276 4.65 -15.75 -22.59
CA ALA A 276 5.29 -15.79 -21.27
C ALA A 276 4.36 -16.51 -20.27
N ARG A 277 4.89 -17.27 -19.32
CA ARG A 277 4.06 -18.04 -18.40
C ARG A 277 4.11 -17.46 -17.00
N LEU A 278 2.95 -17.09 -16.47
CA LEU A 278 2.80 -16.35 -15.21
C LEU A 278 1.74 -17.00 -14.33
N ALA A 279 1.86 -16.81 -13.02
CA ALA A 279 0.79 -17.19 -12.10
C ALA A 279 -0.45 -16.34 -12.34
N ARG A 280 -1.64 -16.91 -12.12
CA ARG A 280 -2.89 -16.14 -12.12
C ARG A 280 -2.81 -14.99 -11.10
N GLY A 281 -3.39 -13.85 -11.45
CA GLY A 281 -3.33 -12.62 -10.67
C GLY A 281 -2.08 -11.77 -10.90
N SER A 282 -1.12 -12.24 -11.70
CA SER A 282 0.02 -11.43 -12.17
C SER A 282 -0.44 -10.26 -13.03
N THR A 283 0.37 -9.20 -13.07
CA THR A 283 0.06 -7.95 -13.79
C THR A 283 0.75 -7.90 -15.14
N VAL A 284 0.02 -7.55 -16.20
CA VAL A 284 0.55 -7.28 -17.54
C VAL A 284 0.46 -5.79 -17.84
N ARG A 285 1.60 -5.15 -18.13
CA ARG A 285 1.64 -3.75 -18.54
C ARG A 285 1.32 -3.65 -20.02
N LEU A 286 0.40 -2.76 -20.38
CA LEU A 286 -0.02 -2.47 -21.74
C LEU A 286 0.32 -1.04 -22.10
N ARG A 287 1.04 -0.85 -23.21
CA ARG A 287 1.27 0.46 -23.81
C ARG A 287 0.23 0.67 -24.90
N VAL A 288 -0.63 1.67 -24.74
CA VAL A 288 -1.80 1.91 -25.59
C VAL A 288 -1.61 3.22 -26.34
N SER A 289 -1.82 3.21 -27.65
CA SER A 289 -1.78 4.43 -28.44
C SER A 289 -2.93 5.36 -28.04
N VAL A 290 -2.63 6.63 -27.80
CA VAL A 290 -3.65 7.70 -27.70
C VAL A 290 -3.75 8.52 -28.99
N GLY A 291 -3.07 8.08 -30.06
CA GLY A 291 -3.03 8.75 -31.35
C GLY A 291 -2.05 9.92 -31.41
N ASP A 292 -2.11 10.68 -32.50
CA ASP A 292 -1.25 11.84 -32.73
C ASP A 292 -1.74 13.06 -31.92
N VAL A 293 -1.47 12.98 -30.62
CA VAL A 293 -1.81 14.00 -29.64
C VAL A 293 -0.54 14.56 -29.02
N LEU A 294 -0.59 15.83 -28.65
CA LEU A 294 0.39 16.49 -27.83
C LEU A 294 -0.11 16.51 -26.38
N VAL A 295 0.80 16.23 -25.44
CA VAL A 295 0.51 16.36 -24.02
C VAL A 295 0.79 17.81 -23.62
N ILE A 296 -0.18 18.49 -23.01
CA ILE A 296 0.02 19.83 -22.50
C ILE A 296 1.02 19.77 -21.32
N PRO A 297 2.19 20.44 -21.43
CA PRO A 297 3.15 20.52 -20.34
C PRO A 297 2.60 21.37 -19.18
N ASP A 298 3.09 21.12 -17.97
CA ASP A 298 2.87 21.99 -16.82
C ASP A 298 3.85 23.16 -16.87
N VAL A 299 3.34 24.38 -17.01
CA VAL A 299 4.12 25.62 -17.00
C VAL A 299 3.74 26.55 -15.84
N PHE A 300 2.93 26.08 -14.89
CA PHE A 300 2.55 26.89 -13.73
C PHE A 300 3.77 27.33 -12.92
N GLY A 301 3.83 28.62 -12.56
CA GLY A 301 4.94 29.23 -11.82
C GLY A 301 6.23 29.38 -12.64
N MET A 302 6.24 29.06 -13.94
CA MET A 302 7.38 29.33 -14.80
C MET A 302 7.35 30.80 -15.28
N PRO A 303 8.52 31.41 -15.55
CA PRO A 303 8.57 32.69 -16.26
C PRO A 303 7.90 32.56 -17.63
N VAL A 304 7.09 33.54 -18.00
CA VAL A 304 6.29 33.48 -19.23
C VAL A 304 7.10 33.19 -20.49
N ASP A 305 8.30 33.77 -20.61
CA ASP A 305 9.18 33.54 -21.76
C ASP A 305 9.61 32.07 -21.87
N SER A 306 9.84 31.41 -20.74
CA SER A 306 10.18 29.98 -20.70
C SER A 306 9.00 29.11 -21.09
N ALA A 307 7.82 29.42 -20.55
CA ALA A 307 6.57 28.75 -20.92
C ALA A 307 6.29 28.88 -22.42
N TRP A 308 6.45 30.08 -22.96
CA TRP A 308 6.24 30.37 -24.38
C TRP A 308 7.21 29.61 -25.29
N GLN A 309 8.49 29.52 -24.90
CA GLN A 309 9.47 28.70 -25.61
C GLN A 309 9.11 27.22 -25.62
N ILE A 310 8.63 26.67 -24.49
CA ILE A 310 8.20 25.28 -24.39
C ILE A 310 7.06 24.99 -25.37
N PHE A 311 5.99 25.79 -25.34
CA PHE A 311 4.83 25.60 -26.23
C PHE A 311 5.19 25.77 -27.70
N ARG A 312 6.02 26.76 -28.04
CA ARG A 312 6.49 26.97 -29.41
C ARG A 312 7.31 25.77 -29.92
N LYS A 313 8.18 25.19 -29.08
CA LYS A 313 8.96 23.99 -29.43
C LYS A 313 8.08 22.76 -29.68
N LEU A 314 6.97 22.68 -28.96
CA LEU A 314 5.97 21.63 -29.12
C LEU A 314 4.99 21.89 -30.29
N GLY A 315 5.13 23.00 -31.01
CA GLY A 315 4.29 23.34 -32.15
C GLY A 315 2.95 23.99 -31.80
N PHE A 316 2.78 24.47 -30.57
CA PHE A 316 1.58 25.21 -30.16
C PHE A 316 1.66 26.69 -30.55
N SER A 317 0.51 27.26 -30.88
CA SER A 317 0.29 28.70 -30.94
C SER A 317 -0.20 29.19 -29.57
N SER A 318 0.69 29.77 -28.78
CA SER A 318 0.36 30.28 -27.45
C SER A 318 -0.08 31.74 -27.48
N HIS A 319 -1.26 32.03 -26.95
CA HIS A 319 -1.75 33.39 -26.71
C HIS A 319 -1.48 33.77 -25.25
N LEU A 320 -0.84 34.92 -25.05
CA LEU A 320 -0.71 35.52 -23.73
C LEU A 320 -2.00 36.26 -23.39
N ILE A 321 -2.57 35.97 -22.22
CA ILE A 321 -3.70 36.71 -21.66
C ILE A 321 -3.26 37.31 -20.33
N TYR A 322 -3.20 38.64 -20.26
CA TYR A 322 -2.93 39.34 -19.01
C TYR A 322 -4.23 39.41 -18.19
N LYS A 323 -4.18 38.96 -16.93
CA LYS A 323 -5.36 38.91 -16.05
C LYS A 323 -5.48 40.18 -15.17
N ASP A 324 -5.32 41.38 -15.73
CA ASP A 324 -5.98 42.57 -15.16
C ASP A 324 -6.07 43.75 -16.14
N GLY A 325 -7.13 44.53 -15.96
CA GLY A 325 -7.21 45.90 -16.41
C GLY A 325 -8.17 46.76 -15.57
N GLN A 326 -8.96 46.19 -14.64
CA GLN A 326 -9.87 46.94 -13.79
C GLN A 326 -10.26 46.12 -12.55
N ARG A 327 -9.96 46.66 -11.36
CA ARG A 327 -10.53 46.32 -10.05
C ARG A 327 -11.90 45.63 -10.15
N ARG A 328 -11.94 44.30 -10.01
CA ARG A 328 -13.19 43.59 -9.74
C ARG A 328 -13.23 43.17 -8.28
N LYS A 329 -13.96 43.97 -7.49
CA LYS A 329 -14.51 43.56 -6.20
C LYS A 329 -15.29 42.26 -6.45
N ASN A 330 -14.92 41.19 -5.75
CA ASN A 330 -15.41 39.81 -5.86
C ASN A 330 -14.58 38.88 -6.75
N VAL A 331 -13.29 38.75 -6.43
CA VAL A 331 -12.52 37.54 -6.76
C VAL A 331 -12.86 36.50 -5.68
N GLY A 332 -13.36 35.33 -6.08
CA GLY A 332 -13.63 34.24 -5.15
C GLY A 332 -12.35 33.78 -4.45
N VAL A 333 -12.47 33.37 -3.19
CA VAL A 333 -11.36 33.01 -2.27
C VAL A 333 -10.32 32.05 -2.88
N HIS A 334 -10.69 31.28 -3.90
CA HIS A 334 -9.81 30.31 -4.58
C HIS A 334 -8.77 30.95 -5.53
N GLU A 335 -9.06 32.10 -6.15
CA GLU A 335 -8.12 32.73 -7.10
C GLU A 335 -7.13 33.68 -6.40
N GLN A 336 -7.47 34.17 -5.19
CA GLN A 336 -6.61 35.06 -4.40
C GLN A 336 -5.25 34.42 -4.04
N TRP A 337 -5.22 33.10 -3.83
CA TRP A 337 -3.99 32.35 -3.49
C TRP A 337 -3.00 32.23 -4.65
N LEU A 338 -3.47 32.26 -5.91
CA LEU A 338 -2.60 32.13 -7.09
C LEU A 338 -1.62 33.31 -7.23
N PHE A 339 -2.01 34.49 -6.72
CA PHE A 339 -1.20 35.71 -6.76
C PHE A 339 -0.17 35.79 -5.63
N ASP A 340 -0.35 35.08 -4.52
CA ASP A 340 0.55 35.13 -3.35
C ASP A 340 1.81 34.24 -3.52
N LYS A 341 1.81 33.37 -4.53
CA LYS A 341 2.85 32.34 -4.76
C LYS A 341 3.65 32.47 -6.06
N THR A 342 3.35 33.48 -6.87
CA THR A 342 3.95 33.64 -8.19
C THR A 342 4.66 34.98 -8.30
N SER A 343 5.85 34.99 -8.91
CA SER A 343 6.54 36.25 -9.14
C SER A 343 5.82 37.03 -10.25
N PRO A 344 5.94 38.36 -10.27
CA PRO A 344 5.38 39.18 -11.34
C PRO A 344 5.92 38.72 -12.70
N GLY A 345 5.03 38.39 -13.63
CA GLY A 345 5.40 37.82 -14.94
C GLY A 345 5.51 36.30 -15.01
N ASP A 346 5.26 35.58 -13.91
CA ASP A 346 5.11 34.12 -13.91
C ASP A 346 3.70 33.70 -14.36
N VAL A 347 3.61 32.48 -14.89
CA VAL A 347 2.36 31.87 -15.31
C VAL A 347 1.53 31.47 -14.09
N ILE A 348 0.32 32.03 -13.96
CA ILE A 348 -0.62 31.71 -12.88
C ILE A 348 -1.68 30.69 -13.28
N SER A 349 -1.92 30.51 -14.58
CA SER A 349 -2.78 29.44 -15.09
C SER A 349 -2.53 29.22 -16.57
N GLN A 350 -2.91 28.02 -17.04
CA GLN A 350 -2.84 27.63 -18.44
C GLN A 350 -4.14 26.97 -18.87
N THR A 351 -4.53 27.18 -20.13
CA THR A 351 -5.66 26.50 -20.75
C THR A 351 -5.23 25.94 -22.10
N PRO A 352 -5.31 24.62 -22.34
CA PRO A 352 -5.81 23.58 -21.44
C PRO A 352 -4.90 23.29 -20.24
N LEU A 353 -5.43 22.55 -19.26
CA LEU A 353 -4.69 22.16 -18.05
C LEU A 353 -3.52 21.23 -18.39
N ALA A 354 -2.51 21.23 -17.53
CA ALA A 354 -1.37 20.32 -17.64
C ALA A 354 -1.82 18.85 -17.71
N GLY A 355 -1.14 18.05 -18.53
CA GLY A 355 -1.47 16.64 -18.77
C GLY A 355 -2.65 16.41 -19.74
N THR A 356 -3.35 17.46 -20.18
CA THR A 356 -4.41 17.34 -21.19
C THR A 356 -3.82 16.84 -22.51
N LEU A 357 -4.51 15.90 -23.16
CA LEU A 357 -4.17 15.43 -24.51
C LEU A 357 -4.88 16.31 -25.55
N VAL A 358 -4.11 16.98 -26.40
CA VAL A 358 -4.61 17.84 -27.47
C VAL A 358 -4.24 17.26 -28.82
N LYS A 359 -5.20 17.10 -29.72
CA LYS A 359 -4.91 16.64 -31.09
C LYS A 359 -3.90 17.58 -31.74
N LYS A 360 -2.93 17.00 -32.45
CA LYS A 360 -1.97 17.76 -33.25
C LYS A 360 -2.68 18.34 -34.49
N ALA A 361 -3.44 19.42 -34.29
CA ALA A 361 -3.99 20.22 -35.37
C ALA A 361 -2.87 21.01 -36.07
N ALA A 362 -3.16 21.67 -37.20
CA ALA A 362 -2.18 22.51 -37.89
C ALA A 362 -1.59 23.61 -36.98
N THR A 363 -2.36 24.10 -36.00
CA THR A 363 -1.92 25.04 -34.95
C THR A 363 -2.75 24.84 -33.68
N PRO A 364 -2.39 23.92 -32.77
CA PRO A 364 -3.07 23.79 -31.49
C PRO A 364 -2.83 25.05 -30.65
N THR A 365 -3.87 25.60 -30.05
CA THR A 365 -3.78 26.85 -29.28
C THR A 365 -3.70 26.59 -27.77
N THR A 366 -2.95 27.40 -27.06
CA THR A 366 -2.90 27.41 -25.60
C THR A 366 -2.98 28.85 -25.10
N GLU A 367 -3.76 29.09 -24.05
CA GLU A 367 -3.82 30.38 -23.36
C GLU A 367 -2.96 30.30 -22.11
N ILE A 368 -2.07 31.27 -21.94
CA ILE A 368 -1.19 31.40 -20.77
C ILE A 368 -1.61 32.67 -20.04
N HIS A 369 -2.02 32.54 -18.78
CA HIS A 369 -2.47 33.66 -17.98
C HIS A 369 -1.35 34.11 -17.03
N LEU A 370 -1.20 35.44 -16.92
CA LEU A 370 -0.15 36.06 -16.11
C LEU A 370 -0.71 36.75 -14.87
N GLY A 371 0.02 36.62 -13.76
CA GLY A 371 -0.15 37.44 -12.56
C GLY A 371 0.55 38.79 -12.75
N TYR A 372 -0.12 39.88 -12.38
CA TYR A 372 0.43 41.24 -12.52
C TYR A 372 0.73 41.88 -11.16
N ASN A 373 1.75 42.73 -11.13
CA ASN A 373 2.09 43.63 -10.02
C ASN A 373 1.25 44.90 -10.12
N ALA A 374 0.49 45.26 -9.09
CA ALA A 374 0.08 46.65 -8.92
C ALA A 374 1.36 47.49 -8.69
N GLU A 375 1.63 48.45 -9.57
CA GLU A 375 2.52 49.58 -9.25
C GLU A 375 1.91 50.47 -8.15
#